data_AF-A0A1G2ZC31-F1
#
_entry.id   AF-A0A1G2ZC31-F1
#
_cell.length_a   1.000
_cell.length_b   1.000
_cell.length_c   1.000
_cell.angle_alpha   90.00
_cell.angle_beta   90.00
_cell.angle_gamma   90.00
#
_symmetry.space_group_name_H-M   'P 1'
#
loop_
_entity.id
_entity.type
_entity.pdbx_description
1 polymer ?
#
loop_
_entity_poly.entity_id
_entity_poly.type
_entity_poly.pdbx_seq_one_letter_code
_entity_poly.pdbx_strand_id
1 'polypeptide(L)'
;MYEDINIDIKGIIEGSVIGDIDLQPDDMVIVERNKKFYVYGEIMRPGEFILEDNMTVLKALSLAGGFTKWGSPGQVKILRQSKDKLGYETTKANIKSAMEGDAAADIVLQPDDIIVVSAGIF
;
A
#
# COMPACT_ATOMS: atom_id res chain seq x y z
N MET A 1 -11.24 26.46 20.84
CA MET A 1 -11.59 25.08 20.41
C MET A 1 -11.26 25.06 18.93
N TYR A 2 -10.40 24.15 18.49
CA TYR A 2 -10.03 24.05 17.07
C TYR A 2 -11.12 23.32 16.31
N GLU A 3 -11.30 23.66 15.03
CA GLU A 3 -12.18 22.96 14.09
C GLU A 3 -11.29 22.28 13.04
N ASP A 4 -11.49 20.98 12.84
CA ASP A 4 -10.74 20.23 11.84
C ASP A 4 -11.46 20.33 10.48
N ILE A 5 -10.80 20.95 9.50
CA ILE A 5 -11.29 21.07 8.13
C ILE A 5 -10.46 20.15 7.22
N ASN A 6 -11.09 19.10 6.70
CA ASN A 6 -10.46 18.21 5.71
C ASN A 6 -10.58 18.81 4.30
N ILE A 7 -9.45 18.97 3.62
CA ILE A 7 -9.38 19.61 2.31
C ILE A 7 -8.87 18.60 1.27
N ASP A 8 -9.66 18.38 0.22
CA ASP A 8 -9.21 17.65 -0.96
C ASP A 8 -8.43 18.57 -1.90
N ILE A 9 -7.13 18.70 -1.62
CA ILE A 9 -6.21 19.54 -2.41
C ILE A 9 -6.19 19.08 -3.88
N LYS A 10 -6.28 17.77 -4.14
CA LYS A 10 -6.25 17.22 -5.49
C LYS A 10 -7.50 17.65 -6.27
N GLY A 11 -8.67 17.49 -5.67
CA GLY A 11 -9.94 17.91 -6.25
C GLY A 11 -9.98 19.41 -6.58
N ILE A 12 -9.40 20.26 -5.73
CA ILE A 12 -9.31 21.72 -5.95
C ILE A 12 -8.39 22.02 -7.14
N ILE A 13 -7.20 21.41 -7.20
CA ILE A 13 -6.24 21.63 -8.30
C ILE A 13 -6.80 21.13 -9.63
N GLU A 14 -7.47 19.97 -9.63
CA GLU A 14 -8.07 19.39 -10.82
C GLU A 14 -9.40 20.05 -11.22
N GLY A 15 -9.89 21.03 -10.43
CA GLY A 15 -11.17 21.72 -10.65
C GLY A 15 -12.39 20.83 -10.48
N SER A 16 -12.22 19.63 -9.92
CA SER A 16 -13.30 18.68 -9.60
C SER A 16 -14.07 19.10 -8.34
N VAL A 17 -13.46 19.94 -7.51
CA VAL A 17 -14.06 20.57 -6.34
C VAL A 17 -13.86 22.08 -6.48
N ILE A 18 -14.94 22.85 -6.27
CA ILE A 18 -14.87 24.31 -6.22
C ILE A 18 -14.82 24.71 -4.75
N GLY A 19 -13.74 25.34 -4.34
CA GLY A 19 -13.57 25.83 -2.97
C GLY A 19 -12.12 26.17 -2.72
N ASP A 20 -11.77 27.45 -2.87
CA ASP A 20 -10.56 27.99 -2.25
C ASP A 20 -10.89 28.30 -0.78
N ILE A 21 -9.97 28.00 0.12
CA ILE A 21 -10.18 28.21 1.56
C ILE A 21 -9.27 29.36 1.99
N ASP A 22 -9.91 30.47 2.36
CA ASP A 22 -9.22 31.60 2.95
C ASP A 22 -8.69 31.23 4.33
N LEU A 23 -7.37 31.17 4.46
CA LEU A 23 -6.70 30.97 5.75
C LEU A 23 -6.82 32.23 6.61
N GLN A 24 -7.11 32.04 7.89
CA GLN A 24 -7.17 33.08 8.90
C GLN A 24 -5.90 33.08 9.76
N PRO A 25 -5.59 34.21 10.44
CA PRO A 25 -4.54 34.22 11.45
C PRO A 25 -4.77 33.10 12.47
N ASP A 26 -3.68 32.45 12.88
CA ASP A 26 -3.64 31.31 13.80
C ASP A 26 -4.13 29.95 13.24
N ASP A 27 -4.42 29.86 11.94
CA ASP A 27 -4.69 28.58 11.27
C ASP A 27 -3.45 27.67 11.24
N MET A 28 -3.68 26.36 11.40
CA MET A 28 -2.65 25.33 11.31
C MET A 28 -2.91 24.42 10.11
N VAL A 29 -2.01 24.46 9.12
CA VAL A 29 -2.05 23.56 7.96
C VAL A 29 -1.21 22.32 8.24
N ILE A 30 -1.86 21.16 8.28
CA ILE A 30 -1.20 19.87 8.47
C ILE A 30 -1.24 19.11 7.14
N VAL A 31 -0.05 18.77 6.62
CA VAL A 31 0.08 17.90 5.44
C VAL A 31 0.48 16.51 5.91
N GLU A 32 -0.44 15.56 5.79
CA GLU A 32 -0.14 14.16 6.10
C GLU A 32 0.83 13.57 5.07
N ARG A 33 1.76 12.73 5.54
CA ARG A 33 2.61 11.97 4.62
C ARG A 33 1.79 10.88 3.97
N ASN A 34 2.05 10.63 2.69
CA ASN A 34 1.51 9.47 2.00
C ASN A 34 1.84 8.19 2.79
N LYS A 35 0.81 7.38 3.05
CA LYS A 35 0.97 6.03 3.57
C LYS A 35 1.81 5.23 2.57
N LYS A 36 2.64 4.31 3.05
CA LYS A 36 3.54 3.51 2.22
C LYS A 36 3.41 2.02 2.51
N PHE A 37 3.90 1.21 1.59
CA PHE A 37 4.19 -0.21 1.79
C PHE A 37 5.53 -0.54 1.14
N TYR A 38 6.08 -1.70 1.47
CA TYR A 38 7.41 -2.12 1.01
C TYR A 38 7.33 -3.46 0.28
N VAL A 39 8.12 -3.61 -0.77
CA VAL A 39 8.25 -4.87 -1.52
C VAL A 39 9.71 -5.27 -1.57
N TYR A 40 10.01 -6.52 -1.20
CA TYR A 40 11.37 -7.05 -1.17
C TYR A 40 11.43 -8.52 -1.63
N GLY A 41 12.62 -8.95 -2.06
CA GLY A 41 12.92 -10.31 -2.48
C GLY A 41 12.94 -10.46 -3.99
N GLU A 42 12.44 -11.59 -4.50
CA GLU A 42 12.47 -11.96 -5.92
C GLU A 42 11.38 -11.25 -6.75
N ILE A 43 11.49 -9.91 -6.78
CA ILE A 43 10.63 -8.99 -7.53
C ILE A 43 11.47 -8.12 -8.47
N MET A 44 10.89 -7.65 -9.58
CA MET A 44 11.61 -6.84 -10.58
C MET A 44 12.08 -5.48 -10.05
N ARG A 45 11.26 -4.80 -9.23
CA ARG A 45 11.58 -3.49 -8.64
C ARG A 45 11.30 -3.52 -7.13
N PRO A 46 12.25 -3.96 -6.30
CA PRO A 46 12.11 -3.88 -4.85
C PRO A 46 12.22 -2.41 -4.39
N GLY A 47 11.55 -2.07 -3.29
CA GLY A 47 11.59 -0.73 -2.73
C GLY A 47 10.34 -0.34 -1.95
N GLU A 48 10.26 0.96 -1.65
CA GLU A 48 9.07 1.58 -1.06
C GLU A 48 8.11 2.07 -2.15
N PHE A 49 6.82 1.97 -1.86
CA PHE A 49 5.74 2.38 -2.74
C PHE A 49 4.67 3.14 -1.96
N ILE A 50 4.00 4.06 -2.64
CA ILE A 50 2.87 4.79 -2.08
C ILE A 50 1.67 3.85 -1.99
N LEU A 51 1.01 3.82 -0.83
CA LEU A 51 -0.22 3.08 -0.61
C LEU A 51 -1.40 3.93 -1.08
N GLU A 52 -1.97 3.57 -2.23
CA GLU A 52 -3.20 4.14 -2.76
C GLU A 52 -4.44 3.44 -2.17
N ASP A 53 -5.62 4.03 -2.41
CA ASP A 53 -6.88 3.44 -1.98
C ASP A 53 -7.16 2.10 -2.69
N ASN A 54 -7.73 1.16 -1.96
CA ASN A 54 -8.05 -0.20 -2.45
C ASN A 54 -6.83 -0.92 -3.06
N MET A 55 -5.65 -0.64 -2.52
CA MET A 55 -4.41 -1.28 -2.95
C MET A 55 -4.32 -2.70 -2.39
N THR A 56 -4.08 -3.66 -3.28
CA THR A 56 -4.00 -5.08 -2.94
C THR A 56 -2.60 -5.63 -3.22
N VAL A 57 -2.29 -6.82 -2.71
CA VAL A 57 -0.99 -7.45 -2.94
C VAL A 57 -0.76 -7.70 -4.43
N LEU A 58 -1.76 -8.16 -5.18
CA LEU A 58 -1.59 -8.38 -6.62
C LEU A 58 -1.31 -7.07 -7.37
N LYS A 59 -2.02 -5.98 -7.04
CA LYS A 59 -1.76 -4.66 -7.62
C LYS A 59 -0.36 -4.16 -7.25
N ALA A 60 0.06 -4.32 -6.00
CA ALA A 60 1.38 -3.95 -5.52
C ALA A 60 2.50 -4.69 -6.25
N LEU A 61 2.38 -6.00 -6.40
CA LEU A 61 3.34 -6.81 -7.15
C LEU A 61 3.39 -6.40 -8.63
N SER A 62 2.25 -6.02 -9.20
CA SER A 62 2.17 -5.49 -10.57
C SER A 62 2.88 -4.14 -10.70
N LEU A 63 2.67 -3.22 -9.76
CA LEU A 63 3.42 -1.95 -9.70
C LEU A 63 4.91 -2.17 -9.50
N ALA A 64 5.31 -3.18 -8.73
CA ALA A 64 6.70 -3.58 -8.56
C ALA A 64 7.31 -4.25 -9.82
N GLY A 65 6.55 -4.35 -10.92
CA GLY A 65 7.01 -4.90 -12.20
C GLY A 65 6.91 -6.42 -12.30
N GLY A 66 6.21 -7.07 -11.36
CA GLY A 66 6.05 -8.51 -11.31
C GLY A 66 7.27 -9.25 -10.74
N PHE A 67 7.17 -10.57 -10.73
CA PHE A 67 8.19 -11.48 -10.19
C PHE A 67 9.45 -11.50 -11.08
N THR A 68 10.61 -11.73 -10.47
CA THR A 68 11.80 -12.13 -11.26
C THR A 68 11.60 -13.53 -11.84
N LYS A 69 12.51 -13.97 -12.73
CA LYS A 69 12.55 -15.35 -13.22
C LYS A 69 12.71 -16.42 -12.11
N TRP A 70 13.11 -16.01 -10.91
CA TRP A 70 13.28 -16.89 -9.76
C TRP A 70 12.17 -16.73 -8.72
N GLY A 71 11.34 -15.70 -8.83
CA GLY A 71 10.27 -15.42 -7.87
C GLY A 71 9.15 -16.44 -7.95
N SER A 72 8.63 -16.85 -6.79
CA SER A 72 7.52 -17.79 -6.71
C SER A 72 6.22 -17.09 -6.31
N PRO A 73 5.19 -17.07 -7.19
CA PRO A 73 3.86 -16.58 -6.82
C PRO A 73 3.22 -17.35 -5.66
N GLY A 74 3.65 -18.60 -5.42
CA GLY A 74 3.19 -19.43 -4.29
C GLY A 74 3.92 -19.17 -2.97
N GLN A 75 4.99 -18.37 -2.99
CA GLN A 75 5.80 -18.04 -1.81
C GLN A 75 5.84 -16.52 -1.56
N VAL A 76 4.66 -15.92 -1.50
CA VAL A 76 4.49 -14.52 -1.10
C VAL A 76 4.02 -14.47 0.35
N LYS A 77 4.69 -13.63 1.14
CA LYS A 77 4.36 -13.37 2.55
C LYS A 77 4.15 -11.88 2.75
N ILE A 78 3.24 -11.54 3.64
CA ILE A 78 3.00 -10.19 4.12
C ILE A 78 3.44 -10.17 5.57
N LEU A 79 4.33 -9.25 5.91
CA LEU A 79 4.68 -8.94 7.29
C LEU A 79 3.93 -7.66 7.65
N ARG A 80 3.05 -7.76 8.63
CA ARG A 80 2.24 -6.65 9.13
C ARG A 80 2.57 -6.40 10.59
N GLN A 81 2.79 -5.15 10.97
CA GLN A 81 3.08 -4.83 12.37
C GLN A 81 1.92 -5.27 13.27
N SER A 82 2.21 -6.04 14.31
CA SER A 82 1.18 -6.46 15.26
C SER A 82 0.77 -5.26 16.13
N LYS A 83 -0.54 -5.11 16.36
CA LYS A 83 -1.07 -4.04 17.22
C LYS A 83 -0.84 -4.32 18.70
N ASP A 84 -0.78 -5.61 19.07
CA ASP A 84 -0.80 -6.04 20.47
C ASP A 84 0.58 -6.47 20.99
N LYS A 85 1.55 -6.67 20.09
CA LYS A 85 2.89 -7.20 20.42
C LYS A 85 3.98 -6.51 19.61
N LEU A 86 5.17 -6.42 20.21
CA LEU A 86 6.38 -6.03 19.46
C LEU A 86 6.70 -7.10 18.41
N GLY A 87 6.65 -6.73 17.13
CA GLY A 87 7.01 -7.59 16.00
C GLY A 87 6.02 -7.54 14.84
N TYR A 88 6.15 -8.53 13.95
CA TYR A 88 5.31 -8.67 12.77
C TYR A 88 4.47 -9.95 12.83
N GLU A 89 3.21 -9.84 12.44
CA GLU A 89 2.37 -10.96 12.05
C GLU A 89 2.64 -11.31 10.59
N THR A 90 2.83 -12.59 10.31
CA THR A 90 3.11 -13.08 8.96
C THR A 90 1.86 -13.74 8.37
N THR A 91 1.38 -13.21 7.24
CA THR A 91 0.28 -13.81 6.48
C THR A 91 0.81 -14.33 5.15
N LYS A 92 0.48 -15.58 4.81
CA LYS A 92 0.79 -16.12 3.48
C LYS A 92 -0.25 -15.60 2.50
N ALA A 93 0.19 -14.98 1.40
CA ALA A 93 -0.70 -14.50 0.36
C ALA A 93 -0.83 -15.57 -0.74
N ASN A 94 -2.07 -15.93 -1.10
CA ASN A 94 -2.32 -16.86 -2.20
C ASN A 94 -2.48 -16.10 -3.52
N ILE A 95 -1.36 -15.60 -4.03
CA ILE A 95 -1.36 -14.76 -5.25
C ILE A 95 -1.76 -15.55 -6.49
N LYS A 96 -1.52 -16.87 -6.52
CA LYS A 96 -1.93 -17.70 -7.65
C LYS A 96 -3.44 -17.69 -7.86
N SER A 97 -4.23 -17.86 -6.80
CA SER A 97 -5.69 -17.80 -6.89
C SER A 97 -6.19 -16.40 -7.28
N ALA A 98 -5.57 -15.34 -6.75
CA ALA A 98 -5.88 -13.97 -7.14
C ALA A 98 -5.62 -13.72 -8.64
N MET A 99 -4.51 -14.23 -9.18
CA MET A 99 -4.19 -14.15 -10.62
C MET A 99 -5.16 -14.96 -11.50
N GLU A 100 -5.74 -16.03 -10.96
CA GLU A 100 -6.74 -16.87 -11.64
C GLU A 100 -8.17 -16.30 -11.56
N GLY A 101 -8.36 -15.15 -10.89
CA GLY A 101 -9.63 -14.42 -10.84
C GLY A 101 -10.37 -14.50 -9.51
N ASP A 102 -9.82 -15.17 -8.49
CA ASP A 102 -10.38 -15.16 -7.14
C ASP A 102 -10.01 -13.87 -6.41
N ALA A 103 -10.83 -12.84 -6.56
CA ALA A 103 -10.63 -11.55 -5.88
C ALA A 103 -10.65 -11.67 -4.35
N ALA A 104 -11.31 -12.68 -3.77
CA ALA A 104 -11.33 -12.87 -2.32
C ALA A 104 -9.99 -13.38 -1.77
N ALA A 105 -9.14 -13.96 -2.63
CA ALA A 105 -7.78 -14.36 -2.29
C ALA A 105 -6.78 -13.19 -2.32
N ASP A 106 -7.15 -12.03 -2.88
CA ASP A 106 -6.28 -10.86 -2.98
C ASP A 106 -6.38 -9.99 -1.73
N ILE A 107 -5.29 -9.95 -0.96
CA ILE A 107 -5.27 -9.29 0.34
C ILE A 107 -5.13 -7.78 0.14
N VAL A 108 -5.98 -7.00 0.81
CA VAL A 108 -5.86 -5.54 0.88
C VAL A 108 -4.69 -5.17 1.80
N LEU A 109 -3.84 -4.28 1.30
CA LEU A 109 -2.67 -3.80 2.01
C LEU A 109 -3.04 -2.77 3.07
N GLN A 110 -2.23 -2.73 4.12
CA GLN A 110 -2.27 -1.74 5.18
C GLN A 110 -0.98 -0.91 5.17
N PRO A 111 -1.00 0.28 5.77
CA PRO A 111 0.20 1.08 5.94
C PRO A 111 1.31 0.27 6.61
N ASP A 112 2.53 0.43 6.09
CA ASP A 112 3.76 -0.21 6.56
C ASP A 112 3.82 -1.73 6.39
N ASP A 113 2.90 -2.33 5.62
CA ASP A 113 3.02 -3.73 5.21
C ASP A 113 4.31 -3.96 4.41
N ILE A 114 4.96 -5.09 4.68
CA ILE A 114 6.13 -5.56 3.94
C ILE A 114 5.77 -6.83 3.17
N ILE A 115 5.81 -6.75 1.85
CA ILE A 115 5.58 -7.87 0.94
C ILE A 115 6.93 -8.51 0.65
N VAL A 116 7.06 -9.78 1.00
CA VAL A 116 8.27 -10.58 0.81
C VAL A 116 8.00 -11.68 -0.20
N VAL A 117 8.75 -11.66 -1.30
CA VAL A 117 8.71 -12.68 -2.34
C VAL A 117 9.94 -13.58 -2.22
N SER A 118 9.73 -14.86 -1.98
CA SER A 118 10.82 -15.84 -1.91
C SER A 118 11.10 -16.48 -3.26
N ALA A 119 12.32 -16.97 -3.44
CA ALA A 119 12.69 -17.77 -4.59
C ALA A 119 11.89 -19.09 -4.65
N GLY A 120 11.54 -19.51 -5.85
CA GLY A 120 11.05 -20.87 -6.09
C GLY A 120 12.16 -21.88 -5.88
N ILE A 121 11.87 -22.98 -5.19
CA ILE A 121 12.75 -24.14 -5.18
C ILE A 121 12.41 -24.92 -6.45
N PHE A 122 13.40 -25.11 -7.33
CA PHE A 122 13.31 -25.88 -8.56
C PHE A 122 13.54 -27.37 -8.30
#